data_AF-A0A238JRG3-F1
#
_entry.id   AF-A0A238JRG3-F1
#
_cell.length_a   1.000
_cell.length_b   1.000
_cell.length_c   1.000
_cell.angle_alpha   90.00
_cell.angle_beta   90.00
_cell.angle_gamma   90.00
#
_symmetry.space_group_name_H-M   'P 1'
#
loop_
_entity.id
_entity.type
_entity.pdbx_description
1 polymer ?
#
loop_
_entity_poly.entity_id
_entity_poly.type
_entity_poly.pdbx_seq_one_letter_code
_entity_poly.pdbx_strand_id
1 'polypeptide(L)'
;MKNAKEDEIIATLQVSRLRRLFAYFAIFALGAMLILLAFVKPPEFGWQVYLMLLGSGALIVAERLRRATMLGLVLTERELRDTSGHVLTELTNVRSVDRGAFAFKSSNGFVLRLHRSQPRAWAPGLWWRFSTRVGVGGVTESGPAKYMAEQIALRID
;
A
#
# COMPACT_ATOMS: atom_id res chain seq x y z
N MET A 1 19.98 27.67 0.37
CA MET A 1 19.46 27.26 1.70
C MET A 1 17.96 26.91 1.74
N LYS A 2 17.14 27.16 0.69
CA LYS A 2 15.72 26.75 0.68
C LYS A 2 15.48 25.23 0.51
N ASN A 3 16.29 24.54 -0.30
CA ASN A 3 16.11 23.09 -0.55
C ASN A 3 16.38 22.17 0.67
N ALA A 4 17.16 22.61 1.66
CA ALA A 4 17.55 21.72 2.77
C ALA A 4 16.40 21.46 3.76
N LYS A 5 15.45 22.40 3.90
CA LYS A 5 14.29 22.24 4.79
C LYS A 5 13.16 21.44 4.13
N GLU A 6 13.01 21.53 2.81
CA GLU A 6 11.92 20.84 2.10
C GLU A 6 12.10 19.32 2.04
N ASP A 7 13.35 18.84 2.11
CA ASP A 7 13.69 17.42 2.19
C ASP A 7 13.88 16.90 3.63
N GLU A 8 13.63 17.74 4.63
CA GLU A 8 13.68 17.32 6.03
C GLU A 8 12.62 16.24 6.28
N ILE A 9 13.07 15.10 6.78
CA ILE A 9 12.22 13.94 7.05
C ILE A 9 11.49 14.17 8.37
N ILE A 10 10.18 14.39 8.31
CA ILE A 10 9.32 14.59 9.48
C ILE A 10 8.96 13.24 10.11
N ALA A 11 8.60 12.27 9.27
CA ALA A 11 8.17 10.96 9.73
C ALA A 11 8.48 9.88 8.70
N THR A 12 8.86 8.70 9.17
CA THR A 12 8.98 7.50 8.32
C THR A 12 8.01 6.43 8.78
N LEU A 13 7.33 5.82 7.83
CA LEU A 13 6.45 4.67 8.07
C LEU A 13 7.11 3.42 7.49
N GLN A 14 7.58 2.57 8.39
CA GLN A 14 8.17 1.28 8.04
C GLN A 14 7.11 0.19 8.02
N VAL A 15 7.43 -0.87 7.27
CA VAL A 15 6.60 -2.06 7.19
C VAL A 15 6.94 -3.03 8.31
N SER A 16 5.91 -3.58 8.97
CA SER A 16 6.09 -4.65 9.95
C SER A 16 6.56 -5.94 9.25
N ARG A 17 7.76 -6.41 9.63
CA ARG A 17 8.37 -7.63 9.07
C ARG A 17 7.46 -8.84 9.20
N LEU A 18 6.83 -9.01 10.38
CA LEU A 18 5.97 -10.15 10.67
C LEU A 18 4.71 -10.12 9.80
N ARG A 19 4.03 -8.97 9.72
CA ARG A 19 2.82 -8.81 8.90
C ARG A 19 3.11 -9.01 7.42
N ARG A 20 4.27 -8.51 6.95
CA ARG A 20 4.73 -8.71 5.58
C ARG A 20 4.91 -10.18 5.25
N LEU A 21 5.64 -10.93 6.08
CA LEU A 21 5.88 -12.35 5.86
C LEU A 21 4.55 -13.11 5.84
N PHE A 22 3.69 -12.87 6.83
CA PHE A 22 2.39 -13.52 6.89
C PHE A 22 1.55 -13.25 5.63
N ALA A 23 1.39 -11.99 5.23
CA ALA A 23 0.62 -11.62 4.05
C ALA A 23 1.19 -12.24 2.76
N TYR A 24 2.52 -12.23 2.60
CA TYR A 24 3.19 -12.86 1.47
C TYR A 24 2.93 -14.36 1.43
N PHE A 25 3.20 -15.07 2.53
CA PHE A 25 3.03 -16.52 2.59
C PHE A 25 1.58 -16.94 2.39
N ALA A 26 0.61 -16.19 2.93
CA ALA A 26 -0.81 -16.49 2.75
C ALA A 26 -1.23 -16.42 1.27
N ILE A 27 -0.87 -15.35 0.55
CA ILE A 27 -1.21 -15.19 -0.87
C ILE A 27 -0.43 -16.19 -1.73
N PHE A 28 0.86 -16.41 -1.42
CA PHE A 28 1.69 -17.38 -2.13
C PHE A 28 1.13 -18.79 -1.99
N ALA A 29 0.84 -19.22 -0.76
CA ALA A 29 0.29 -20.55 -0.49
C ALA A 29 -1.06 -20.74 -1.17
N LEU A 30 -1.93 -19.72 -1.17
CA LEU A 30 -3.19 -19.75 -1.91
C LEU A 30 -2.95 -19.92 -3.42
N GLY A 31 -2.07 -19.13 -4.02
CA GLY A 31 -1.75 -19.23 -5.45
C GLY A 31 -1.18 -20.59 -5.83
N ALA A 32 -0.24 -21.11 -5.05
CA ALA A 32 0.34 -22.43 -5.23
C ALA A 32 -0.70 -23.54 -5.07
N MET A 33 -1.59 -23.44 -4.08
CA MET A 33 -2.66 -24.41 -3.84
C MET A 33 -3.65 -24.45 -5.01
N LEU A 34 -4.05 -23.30 -5.56
CA LEU A 34 -4.97 -23.23 -6.71
C LEU A 34 -4.37 -23.90 -7.95
N ILE A 35 -3.09 -23.64 -8.22
CA ILE A 35 -2.36 -24.28 -9.32
C ILE A 35 -2.26 -25.80 -9.06
N LEU A 36 -1.89 -26.20 -7.85
CA LEU A 36 -1.78 -27.61 -7.48
C LEU A 36 -3.12 -28.36 -7.69
N LEU A 37 -4.23 -27.76 -7.25
CA LEU A 37 -5.57 -28.34 -7.44
C LEU A 37 -5.92 -28.53 -8.91
N ALA A 38 -5.51 -27.61 -9.79
CA ALA A 38 -5.73 -27.72 -11.22
C ALA A 38 -5.03 -28.95 -11.85
N PHE A 39 -3.99 -29.52 -11.20
CA PHE A 39 -3.29 -30.72 -11.67
C PHE A 39 -3.67 -31.99 -10.91
N VAL A 40 -3.87 -31.92 -9.59
CA VAL A 40 -4.14 -33.11 -8.75
C VAL A 40 -5.58 -33.58 -8.89
N LYS A 41 -6.54 -32.66 -9.03
CA LYS A 41 -7.95 -32.95 -9.27
C LYS A 41 -8.44 -32.06 -10.42
N PRO A 42 -7.98 -32.34 -11.65
CA PRO A 42 -8.27 -31.49 -12.79
C PRO A 42 -9.79 -31.43 -13.00
N PRO A 43 -10.40 -30.25 -12.88
CA PRO A 43 -11.81 -30.08 -13.20
C PRO A 43 -11.99 -30.04 -14.73
N GLU A 44 -13.22 -29.80 -15.18
CA GLU A 44 -13.49 -29.49 -16.59
C GLU A 44 -12.53 -28.43 -17.14
N PHE A 45 -12.13 -28.56 -18.41
CA PHE A 45 -11.04 -27.79 -19.01
C PHE A 45 -11.15 -26.28 -18.77
N GLY A 46 -12.35 -25.70 -18.91
CA GLY A 46 -12.58 -24.27 -18.65
C GLY A 46 -12.28 -23.86 -17.21
N TRP A 47 -12.68 -24.68 -16.22
CA TRP A 47 -12.38 -24.44 -14.82
C TRP A 47 -10.91 -24.68 -14.49
N GLN A 48 -10.26 -25.61 -15.17
CA GLN A 48 -8.83 -25.88 -14.99
C GLN A 48 -8.01 -24.66 -15.44
N VAL A 49 -8.32 -24.11 -16.61
CA VAL A 49 -7.72 -22.86 -17.11
C VAL A 49 -7.99 -21.70 -16.15
N TYR A 50 -9.21 -21.58 -15.63
CA TYR A 50 -9.56 -20.55 -14.65
C TYR A 50 -8.72 -20.65 -13.36
N LEU A 51 -8.57 -21.86 -12.78
CA LEU A 51 -7.74 -22.07 -11.60
C LEU A 51 -6.27 -21.73 -11.85
N MET A 52 -5.74 -22.10 -13.03
CA MET A 52 -4.38 -21.77 -13.44
C MET A 52 -4.17 -20.25 -13.54
N LEU A 53 -5.10 -19.53 -14.16
CA LEU A 53 -5.05 -18.08 -14.27
C LEU A 53 -5.17 -17.39 -12.91
N LEU A 54 -6.12 -17.83 -12.08
CA LEU A 54 -6.34 -17.26 -10.75
C LEU A 54 -5.14 -17.51 -9.83
N GLY A 55 -4.60 -18.72 -9.81
CA GLY A 55 -3.43 -19.08 -9.04
C GLY A 55 -2.18 -18.32 -9.49
N SER A 56 -1.96 -18.21 -10.80
CA SER A 56 -0.85 -17.41 -11.36
C SER A 56 -1.00 -15.93 -11.01
N GLY A 57 -2.22 -15.39 -11.09
CA GLY A 57 -2.55 -14.03 -10.67
C GLY A 57 -2.25 -13.79 -9.19
N ALA A 58 -2.59 -14.72 -8.31
CA ALA A 58 -2.27 -14.65 -6.89
C ALA A 58 -0.74 -14.65 -6.66
N LEU A 59 0.02 -15.49 -7.37
CA LEU A 59 1.50 -15.48 -7.28
C LEU A 59 2.11 -14.16 -7.76
N ILE A 60 1.58 -13.57 -8.84
CA ILE A 60 2.00 -12.24 -9.30
C ILE A 60 1.74 -11.18 -8.22
N VAL A 61 0.56 -11.23 -7.58
CA VAL A 61 0.23 -10.31 -6.47
C VAL A 61 1.15 -10.53 -5.27
N ALA A 62 1.45 -11.78 -4.90
CA ALA A 62 2.38 -12.10 -3.83
C ALA A 62 3.78 -11.51 -4.10
N GLU A 63 4.27 -11.65 -5.33
CA GLU A 63 5.57 -11.08 -5.71
C GLU A 63 5.55 -9.55 -5.73
N ARG A 64 4.46 -8.92 -6.21
CA ARG A 64 4.31 -7.47 -6.13
C ARG A 64 4.21 -6.95 -4.70
N LEU A 65 3.50 -7.66 -3.82
CA LEU A 65 3.46 -7.38 -2.39
C LEU A 65 4.88 -7.45 -1.81
N ARG A 66 5.62 -8.52 -2.08
CA ARG A 66 7.00 -8.70 -1.59
C ARG A 66 7.88 -7.53 -1.97
N ARG A 67 7.81 -7.05 -3.22
CA ARG A 67 8.58 -5.90 -3.70
C ARG A 67 8.14 -4.57 -3.09
N ALA A 68 6.84 -4.30 -3.10
CA ALA A 68 6.28 -3.07 -2.55
C ALA A 68 6.60 -2.90 -1.05
N THR A 69 6.57 -4.00 -0.30
CA THR A 69 6.77 -4.00 1.15
C THR A 69 8.25 -4.08 1.58
N MET A 70 9.19 -4.02 0.61
CA MET A 70 10.58 -3.68 0.89
C MET A 70 10.80 -2.17 1.01
N LEU A 71 9.83 -1.36 0.53
CA LEU A 71 9.86 0.09 0.64
C LEU A 71 9.15 0.54 1.92
N GLY A 72 9.54 1.71 2.41
CA GLY A 72 8.81 2.47 3.43
C GLY A 72 8.20 3.74 2.83
N LEU A 73 7.43 4.46 3.63
CA LEU A 73 6.98 5.81 3.28
C LEU A 73 7.74 6.85 4.09
N VAL A 74 8.01 7.98 3.47
CA VAL A 74 8.72 9.13 4.03
C VAL A 74 7.84 10.35 3.83
N LEU A 75 7.51 11.00 4.95
CA LEU A 75 6.84 12.29 4.98
C LEU A 75 7.89 13.39 5.12
N THR A 76 7.84 14.34 4.20
CA THR A 76 8.63 15.58 4.22
C THR A 76 7.69 16.79 4.33
N GLU A 77 8.26 17.99 4.47
CA GLU A 77 7.47 19.23 4.50
C GLU A 77 6.72 19.50 3.18
N ARG A 78 7.13 18.88 2.07
CA ARG A 78 6.50 19.09 0.75
C ARG A 78 5.58 17.95 0.33
N GLU A 79 5.99 16.72 0.57
CA GLU A 79 5.34 15.56 -0.04
C GLU A 79 5.41 14.29 0.81
N LEU A 80 4.47 13.39 0.54
CA LEU A 80 4.53 11.99 0.95
C LEU A 80 5.08 11.18 -0.21
N ARG A 81 6.22 10.50 0.00
CA ARG A 81 6.88 9.65 -1.00
C ARG A 81 7.26 8.30 -0.41
N ASP A 82 7.57 7.34 -1.27
CA ASP A 82 8.20 6.10 -0.82
C ASP A 82 9.74 6.22 -0.78
N THR A 83 10.39 5.23 -0.17
CA THR A 83 11.86 5.20 -0.04
C THR A 83 12.59 5.00 -1.38
N SER A 84 11.88 4.74 -2.49
CA SER A 84 12.47 4.74 -3.84
C SER A 84 12.43 6.12 -4.50
N GLY A 85 11.78 7.10 -3.85
CA GLY A 85 11.58 8.44 -4.37
C GLY A 85 10.27 8.63 -5.13
N HIS A 86 9.41 7.62 -5.21
CA HIS A 86 8.11 7.77 -5.87
C HIS A 86 7.17 8.61 -5.01
N VAL A 87 6.69 9.73 -5.56
CA VAL A 87 5.78 10.65 -4.86
C VAL A 87 4.35 10.11 -4.88
N LEU A 88 3.79 9.86 -3.69
CA LEU A 88 2.40 9.44 -3.51
C LEU A 88 1.46 10.63 -3.68
N THR A 89 1.78 11.77 -3.07
CA THR A 89 1.09 13.05 -3.25
C THR A 89 1.90 14.18 -2.61
N GLU A 90 1.79 15.38 -3.14
CA GLU A 90 2.20 16.62 -2.46
C GLU A 90 1.19 16.95 -1.35
N LEU A 91 1.68 17.55 -0.25
CA LEU A 91 0.86 17.97 0.89
C LEU A 91 -0.14 19.06 0.49
N THR A 92 0.24 19.96 -0.42
CA THR A 92 -0.63 21.01 -0.99
C THR A 92 -1.84 20.45 -1.74
N ASN A 93 -1.78 19.19 -2.19
CA ASN A 93 -2.89 18.52 -2.85
C ASN A 93 -3.74 17.70 -1.86
N VAL A 94 -3.37 17.61 -0.58
CA VAL A 94 -4.14 16.90 0.44
C VAL A 94 -5.20 17.82 1.02
N ARG A 95 -6.46 17.45 0.84
CA ARG A 95 -7.63 18.15 1.36
C ARG A 95 -7.98 17.74 2.80
N SER A 96 -7.86 16.45 3.11
CA SER A 96 -8.14 15.96 4.45
C SER A 96 -7.54 14.59 4.69
N VAL A 97 -7.35 14.26 5.96
CA VAL A 97 -6.84 12.97 6.43
C VAL A 97 -7.95 12.25 7.19
N ASP A 98 -8.32 11.05 6.75
CA ASP A 98 -9.34 10.21 7.35
C ASP A 98 -8.70 9.02 8.09
N ARG A 99 -9.00 8.92 9.39
CA ARG A 99 -8.50 7.88 10.30
C ARG A 99 -9.64 7.00 10.83
N GLY A 100 -10.89 7.30 10.48
CA GLY A 100 -12.08 6.68 11.05
C GLY A 100 -12.15 5.18 10.81
N ALA A 101 -12.91 4.47 11.66
CA ALA A 101 -13.19 3.05 11.45
C ALA A 101 -14.02 2.79 10.17
N PHE A 102 -14.78 3.79 9.73
CA PHE A 102 -15.60 3.76 8.50
C PHE A 102 -14.89 4.39 7.29
N ALA A 103 -13.65 4.84 7.44
CA ALA A 103 -12.82 5.20 6.31
C ALA A 103 -12.53 3.91 5.52
N PHE A 104 -12.55 3.96 4.18
CA PHE A 104 -12.00 2.88 3.35
C PHE A 104 -10.46 2.83 3.48
N LYS A 105 -9.96 2.63 4.70
CA LYS A 105 -8.54 2.61 5.02
C LYS A 105 -8.02 1.18 4.98
N SER A 106 -6.79 1.05 4.53
CA SER A 106 -6.03 -0.17 4.75
C SER A 106 -5.80 -0.39 6.24
N SER A 107 -5.70 -1.66 6.65
CA SER A 107 -5.45 -2.05 8.04
C SER A 107 -4.28 -1.26 8.63
N ASN A 108 -4.44 -0.76 9.86
CA ASN A 108 -3.41 0.02 10.57
C ASN A 108 -2.94 1.29 9.83
N GLY A 109 -3.83 1.88 9.03
CA GLY A 109 -3.51 2.98 8.14
C GLY A 109 -4.42 4.20 8.26
N PHE A 110 -4.36 5.04 7.24
CA PHE A 110 -5.20 6.22 7.05
C PHE A 110 -5.47 6.44 5.55
N VAL A 111 -6.42 7.32 5.23
CA VAL A 111 -6.71 7.71 3.85
C VAL A 111 -6.56 9.21 3.71
N LEU A 112 -5.83 9.65 2.70
CA LEU A 112 -5.78 11.03 2.26
C LEU A 112 -6.86 11.26 1.21
N ARG A 113 -7.63 12.33 1.37
CA ARG A 113 -8.48 12.87 0.30
C ARG A 113 -7.73 14.00 -0.36
N LEU A 114 -7.70 13.99 -1.69
CA LEU A 114 -6.96 14.96 -2.50
C LEU A 114 -7.89 16.01 -3.08
N HIS A 115 -7.37 17.20 -3.35
CA HIS A 115 -8.06 18.23 -4.12
C HIS A 115 -8.19 17.83 -5.59
N ARG A 116 -7.10 17.36 -6.20
CA ARG A 116 -7.04 16.92 -7.60
C ARG A 116 -6.70 15.44 -7.69
N SER A 117 -7.33 14.75 -8.64
CA SER A 117 -7.04 13.34 -8.89
C SER A 117 -5.63 13.16 -9.47
N GLN A 118 -5.02 12.00 -9.21
CA GLN A 118 -3.72 11.63 -9.73
C GLN A 118 -3.77 10.24 -10.40
N PRO A 119 -2.77 9.89 -11.24
CA PRO A 119 -2.72 8.59 -11.89
C PRO A 119 -2.86 7.43 -10.90
N ARG A 120 -3.64 6.42 -11.28
CA ARG A 120 -3.85 5.23 -10.45
C ARG A 120 -2.52 4.54 -10.19
N ALA A 121 -2.27 4.21 -8.92
CA ALA A 121 -1.07 3.50 -8.51
C ALA A 121 -1.41 2.57 -7.36
N TRP A 122 -0.70 1.46 -7.27
CA TRP A 122 -0.92 0.48 -6.22
C TRP A 122 0.38 -0.20 -5.85
N ALA A 123 0.75 -0.06 -4.58
CA ALA A 123 1.83 -0.79 -3.93
C ALA A 123 1.18 -1.75 -2.93
N PRO A 124 0.93 -3.02 -3.31
CA PRO A 124 0.18 -3.95 -2.48
C PRO A 124 0.76 -4.01 -1.05
N GLY A 125 -0.12 -3.98 -0.05
CA GLY A 125 0.24 -4.02 1.36
C GLY A 125 0.86 -2.74 1.94
N LEU A 126 1.14 -1.71 1.14
CA LEU A 126 1.73 -0.46 1.63
C LEU A 126 0.85 0.76 1.37
N TRP A 127 0.37 0.94 0.14
CA TRP A 127 -0.52 2.05 -0.21
C TRP A 127 -1.22 1.83 -1.57
N TRP A 128 -2.28 2.59 -1.80
CA TRP A 128 -2.97 2.64 -3.08
C TRP A 128 -3.45 4.05 -3.38
N ARG A 129 -3.62 4.36 -4.66
CA ARG A 129 -4.15 5.63 -5.14
C ARG A 129 -5.18 5.40 -6.22
N PHE A 130 -6.36 5.97 -6.01
CA PHE A 130 -7.47 5.89 -6.93
C PHE A 130 -8.30 7.18 -6.87
N SER A 131 -8.47 7.84 -8.02
CA SER A 131 -9.18 9.12 -8.12
C SER A 131 -8.56 10.15 -7.16
N THR A 132 -9.35 10.74 -6.28
CA THR A 132 -8.95 11.73 -5.27
C THR A 132 -8.62 11.09 -3.92
N ARG A 133 -8.24 9.80 -3.88
CA ARG A 133 -7.97 9.09 -2.63
C ARG A 133 -6.61 8.38 -2.68
N VAL A 134 -5.86 8.51 -1.60
CA VAL A 134 -4.64 7.74 -1.34
C VAL A 134 -4.82 7.02 -0.02
N GLY A 135 -4.92 5.69 -0.05
CA GLY A 135 -4.91 4.88 1.16
C GLY A 135 -3.49 4.48 1.51
N VAL A 136 -3.07 4.73 2.75
CA VAL A 136 -1.78 4.32 3.29
C VAL A 136 -2.02 3.27 4.35
N GLY A 137 -1.32 2.14 4.27
CA GLY A 137 -1.33 1.09 5.29
C GLY A 137 -1.35 -0.33 4.73
N GLY A 138 -1.78 -1.28 5.55
CA GLY A 138 -1.79 -2.70 5.23
C GLY A 138 -0.89 -3.46 6.18
N VAL A 139 0.37 -3.68 5.77
CA VAL A 139 1.40 -4.32 6.61
C VAL A 139 2.24 -3.30 7.41
N THR A 140 1.89 -2.02 7.37
CA THR A 140 2.51 -0.96 8.16
C THR A 140 2.23 -1.09 9.66
N GLU A 141 3.03 -0.44 10.49
CA GLU A 141 2.82 -0.34 11.93
C GLU A 141 1.77 0.73 12.28
N SER A 142 0.88 0.44 13.23
CA SER A 142 -0.27 1.30 13.57
C SER A 142 0.14 2.60 14.26
N GLY A 143 1.10 2.55 15.18
CA GLY A 143 1.60 3.73 15.90
C GLY A 143 2.24 4.75 14.96
N PRO A 144 3.28 4.38 14.19
CA PRO A 144 3.89 5.26 13.20
C PRO A 144 2.92 5.76 12.13
N ALA A 145 1.96 4.94 11.68
CA ALA A 145 0.95 5.37 10.72
C ALA A 145 0.01 6.43 11.32
N LYS A 146 -0.39 6.28 12.58
CA LYS A 146 -1.20 7.27 13.29
C LYS A 146 -0.43 8.58 13.47
N TYR A 147 0.83 8.50 13.89
CA TYR A 147 1.70 9.66 14.04
C TYR A 147 1.87 10.42 12.71
N MET A 148 2.15 9.70 11.62
CA MET A 148 2.27 10.30 10.29
C MET A 148 0.97 10.98 9.84
N ALA A 149 -0.18 10.35 10.07
CA ALA A 149 -1.48 10.95 9.77
C ALA A 149 -1.72 12.26 10.55
N GLU A 150 -1.30 12.31 11.82
CA GLU A 150 -1.39 13.52 12.66
C GLU A 150 -0.44 14.62 12.16
N GLN A 151 0.79 14.27 11.77
CA GLN A 151 1.74 15.23 11.19
C GLN A 151 1.24 15.83 9.87
N ILE A 152 0.55 15.04 9.04
CA ILE A 152 -0.10 15.54 7.82
C ILE A 152 -1.25 16.47 8.19
N ALA A 153 -2.11 16.07 9.13
CA ALA A 153 -3.27 16.86 9.53
C ALA A 153 -2.89 18.24 10.11
N LEU A 154 -1.71 18.37 10.74
CA LEU A 154 -1.19 19.64 11.25
C LEU A 154 -0.63 20.57 10.16
N ARG A 155 -0.44 20.08 8.93
CA ARG A 155 0.22 20.78 7.81
C ARG A 155 -0.69 21.07 6.63
N ILE A 156 -1.94 20.66 6.73
CA ILE A 156 -2.98 20.95 5.74
C ILE A 156 -3.92 21.97 6.35
N ASP A 157 -4.21 23.03 5.60
CA ASP A 157 -5.08 24.14 6.02
C ASP A 157 -6.58 23.76 5.95
#